data_AF-A0A933CRI0-F1
#
_entry.id   AF-A0A933CRI0-F1
#
_cell.length_a   1.000
_cell.length_b   1.000
_cell.length_c   1.000
_cell.angle_alpha   90.00
_cell.angle_beta   90.00
_cell.angle_gamma   90.00
#
_symmetry.space_group_name_H-M   'P 1'
#
loop_
_entity.id
_entity.type
_entity.pdbx_description
1 polymer ?
#
loop_
_entity_poly.entity_id
_entity_poly.type
_entity_poly.pdbx_seq_one_letter_code
_entity_poly.pdbx_strand_id
1 'polypeptide(L)'
;MALESGEHHQERRGDKKEGDYYATRVYVNFLYDPEKASPRERTQYGTARTLYGKYPPKAAINYVWANKLPKGKGIDNAYTSRARMIAVESGSEKAGKWVKEERNIYKDYLTLFGEEPPKAMGVAIMTDTDDTKERAVAHYADISLCRE
;
A
#
# COMPACT_ATOMS: atom_id res chain seq x y z
N MET A 1 1.81 13.75 6.64
CA MET A 1 1.81 12.54 7.48
C MET A 1 2.89 12.70 8.55
N ALA A 2 2.59 12.34 9.79
CA ALA A 2 3.56 12.27 10.88
C ALA A 2 3.41 10.93 11.61
N LEU A 3 4.54 10.29 11.95
CA LEU A 3 4.56 9.05 12.72
C LEU A 3 5.16 9.30 14.09
N GLU A 4 4.44 8.95 15.16
CA GLU A 4 5.05 8.88 16.49
C GLU A 4 5.57 7.46 16.71
N SER A 5 6.88 7.33 16.86
CA SER A 5 7.50 6.09 17.32
C SER A 5 7.40 6.03 18.84
N GLY A 6 6.68 5.05 19.39
CA GLY A 6 6.82 4.71 20.80
C GLY A 6 8.26 4.24 21.05
N GLU A 7 8.96 4.84 21.99
CA GLU A 7 10.22 4.28 22.48
C GLU A 7 9.92 2.92 23.13
N HIS A 8 10.62 1.84 22.74
CA HIS A 8 11.14 0.82 23.67
C HIS A 8 12.03 -0.19 22.94
N HIS A 9 13.14 -0.51 23.61
CA HIS A 9 14.23 -1.37 23.21
C HIS A 9 13.95 -2.80 23.73
N GLN A 10 13.98 -3.86 22.90
CA GLN A 10 14.55 -5.18 23.29
C GLN A 10 14.59 -6.27 22.20
N GLU A 11 15.46 -7.25 22.47
CA GLU A 11 16.09 -8.27 21.63
C GLU A 11 15.17 -9.23 20.86
N ARG A 12 15.66 -9.59 19.66
CA ARG A 12 15.07 -10.61 18.78
C ARG A 12 15.32 -12.02 19.30
N ARG A 13 14.28 -12.86 19.25
CA ARG A 13 14.41 -14.31 19.10
C ARG A 13 13.30 -14.86 18.21
N GLY A 14 13.69 -15.69 17.24
CA GLY A 14 12.83 -16.71 16.63
C GLY A 14 12.34 -16.39 15.22
N ASP A 15 12.66 -17.30 14.31
CA ASP A 15 12.27 -17.36 12.89
C ASP A 15 10.81 -16.94 12.64
N LYS A 16 10.63 -15.75 12.08
CA LYS A 16 9.44 -15.34 11.34
C LYS A 16 9.92 -14.67 10.08
N LYS A 17 9.27 -14.99 8.94
CA LYS A 17 9.49 -14.32 7.64
C LYS A 17 9.72 -12.84 7.92
N GLU A 18 10.88 -12.30 7.52
CA GLU A 18 11.22 -10.89 7.71
C GLU A 18 10.19 -10.04 6.95
N GLY A 19 9.04 -9.82 7.59
CA GLY A 19 8.01 -8.93 7.13
C GLY A 19 8.56 -7.54 7.29
N ASP A 20 8.80 -6.87 6.17
CA ASP A 20 9.10 -5.45 6.18
C ASP A 20 7.97 -4.73 6.92
N TYR A 21 8.30 -4.14 8.08
CA TYR A 21 7.33 -3.44 8.91
C TYR A 21 7.00 -2.08 8.28
N TYR A 22 5.70 -1.82 8.12
CA TYR A 22 5.16 -0.58 7.56
C TYR A 22 4.22 0.06 8.57
N ALA A 23 4.71 1.09 9.27
CA ALA A 23 3.94 1.75 10.33
C ALA A 23 2.67 2.47 9.80
N THR A 24 2.64 2.76 8.50
CA THR A 24 1.51 3.45 7.86
C THR A 24 1.46 3.17 6.38
N ARG A 25 0.23 3.08 5.87
CA ARG A 25 -0.07 2.81 4.47
C ARG A 25 -1.20 3.71 3.96
N VAL A 26 -1.00 4.27 2.78
CA VAL A 26 -2.06 4.89 1.96
C VAL A 26 -2.25 4.03 0.72
N TYR A 27 -3.46 3.52 0.53
CA TYR A 27 -3.84 2.64 -0.56
C TYR A 27 -4.50 3.43 -1.66
N VAL A 28 -4.16 3.14 -2.90
CA VAL A 28 -4.93 3.51 -4.07
C VAL A 28 -5.41 2.25 -4.76
N ASN A 29 -6.72 2.06 -4.81
CA ASN A 29 -7.34 0.88 -5.41
C ASN A 29 -7.81 1.16 -6.83
N PHE A 30 -7.66 0.17 -7.70
CA PHE A 30 -7.99 0.22 -9.12
C PHE A 30 -9.09 -0.79 -9.40
N LEU A 31 -10.21 -0.35 -9.98
CA LEU A 31 -11.37 -1.20 -10.20
C LEU A 31 -11.12 -2.22 -11.30
N TYR A 32 -11.67 -3.42 -11.10
CA TYR A 32 -11.92 -4.33 -12.21
C TYR A 32 -12.98 -3.72 -13.13
N ASP A 33 -12.62 -3.56 -14.41
CA ASP A 33 -13.52 -3.09 -15.46
C ASP A 33 -13.90 -4.30 -16.34
N PRO A 34 -15.13 -4.84 -16.20
CA PRO A 34 -15.54 -5.98 -16.99
C PRO A 34 -15.52 -5.68 -18.49
N GLU A 35 -15.81 -4.44 -18.93
CA GLU A 35 -15.86 -4.08 -20.35
C GLU A 35 -14.50 -4.18 -21.03
N LYS A 36 -13.44 -3.85 -20.29
CA LYS A 36 -12.04 -3.92 -20.77
C LYS A 36 -11.35 -5.25 -20.49
N ALA A 37 -12.00 -6.16 -19.78
CA ALA A 37 -11.40 -7.41 -19.34
C ALA A 37 -11.28 -8.43 -20.48
N SER A 38 -10.13 -9.10 -20.56
CA SER A 38 -9.93 -10.26 -21.43
C SER A 38 -10.87 -11.42 -21.05
N PRO A 39 -11.15 -12.36 -21.96
CA PRO A 39 -12.00 -13.52 -21.65
C PRO A 39 -11.51 -14.32 -20.43
N ARG A 40 -10.19 -14.46 -20.27
CA ARG A 40 -9.58 -15.14 -19.12
C ARG A 40 -9.80 -14.37 -17.82
N GLU A 41 -9.60 -13.06 -17.84
CA GLU A 41 -9.87 -12.22 -16.66
C GLU A 41 -11.35 -12.27 -16.28
N ARG A 42 -12.28 -12.20 -17.24
CA ARG A 42 -13.73 -12.32 -16.97
C ARG A 42 -14.07 -13.61 -16.24
N THR A 43 -13.54 -14.75 -16.67
CA THR A 43 -13.73 -16.04 -15.99
C THR A 43 -13.14 -16.02 -14.58
N GLN A 44 -11.91 -15.52 -14.41
CA GLN A 44 -11.24 -15.46 -13.11
C GLN A 44 -12.00 -14.58 -12.10
N TYR A 45 -12.43 -13.39 -12.53
CA TYR A 45 -13.18 -12.45 -11.68
C TYR A 45 -14.61 -12.92 -11.44
N GLY A 46 -15.21 -13.66 -12.38
CA GLY A 46 -16.49 -14.35 -12.19
C GLY A 46 -16.44 -15.33 -11.01
N THR A 47 -15.45 -16.24 -10.99
CA THR A 47 -15.27 -17.19 -9.89
C THR A 47 -14.98 -16.49 -8.56
N ALA A 48 -14.12 -15.46 -8.58
CA ALA A 48 -13.83 -14.68 -7.38
C ALA A 48 -15.09 -13.99 -6.82
N ARG A 49 -15.94 -13.42 -7.67
CA ARG A 49 -17.21 -12.80 -7.26
C ARG A 49 -18.14 -13.82 -6.61
N THR A 50 -18.22 -15.04 -7.13
CA THR A 50 -19.05 -16.11 -6.53
C THR A 50 -18.59 -16.45 -5.12
N LEU A 51 -17.28 -16.43 -4.85
CA LEU A 51 -16.72 -16.74 -3.53
C LEU A 51 -16.81 -15.58 -2.54
N TYR A 52 -16.55 -14.34 -2.99
CA TYR A 52 -16.43 -13.16 -2.12
C TYR A 52 -17.67 -12.24 -2.13
N GLY A 53 -18.70 -12.57 -2.91
CA GLY A 53 -19.92 -11.77 -3.08
C GLY A 53 -19.76 -10.48 -3.89
N LYS A 54 -18.52 -10.04 -4.15
CA LYS A 54 -18.17 -8.84 -4.92
C LYS A 54 -16.91 -9.05 -5.75
N TYR A 55 -16.71 -8.23 -6.78
CA TYR A 55 -15.44 -8.23 -7.50
C TYR A 55 -14.34 -7.66 -6.58
N PRO A 56 -13.22 -8.37 -6.41
CA PRO A 56 -12.06 -7.78 -5.76
C PRO A 56 -11.50 -6.64 -6.64
N PRO A 57 -10.74 -5.69 -6.05
CA PRO A 57 -9.98 -4.72 -6.83
C PRO A 57 -9.08 -5.42 -7.86
N LYS A 58 -8.88 -4.80 -9.03
CA LYS A 58 -7.96 -5.31 -10.05
C LYS A 58 -6.53 -5.22 -9.58
N ALA A 59 -6.17 -4.05 -9.06
CA ALA A 59 -4.85 -3.75 -8.57
C ALA A 59 -4.90 -2.75 -7.41
N ALA A 60 -3.81 -2.68 -6.64
CA ALA A 60 -3.62 -1.69 -5.59
C ALA A 60 -2.16 -1.22 -5.54
N ILE A 61 -1.96 0.07 -5.28
CA ILE A 61 -0.67 0.63 -4.89
C ILE A 61 -0.75 1.04 -3.42
N ASN A 62 0.20 0.55 -2.63
CA ASN A 62 0.32 0.91 -1.22
C ASN A 62 1.54 1.83 -1.07
N TYR A 63 1.29 3.09 -0.75
CA TYR A 63 2.32 4.03 -0.36
C TYR A 63 2.61 3.87 1.12
N VAL A 64 3.84 3.50 1.45
CA VAL A 64 4.20 3.09 2.80
C VAL A 64 5.31 3.93 3.37
N TRP A 65 5.26 4.18 4.67
CA TRP A 65 6.45 4.57 5.42
C TRP A 65 7.12 3.29 5.90
N ALA A 66 8.24 2.94 5.28
CA ALA A 66 8.94 1.69 5.55
C ALA A 66 9.93 1.82 6.71
N ASN A 67 10.24 0.71 7.36
CA ASN A 67 11.33 0.67 8.33
C ASN A 67 12.70 0.63 7.61
N LYS A 68 12.85 -0.32 6.66
CA LYS A 68 14.13 -0.61 5.98
C LYS A 68 14.12 -0.39 4.47
N LEU A 69 12.96 -0.41 3.82
CA LEU A 69 12.87 -0.30 2.36
C LEU A 69 13.24 1.11 1.92
N PRO A 70 14.30 1.32 1.09
CA PRO A 70 14.73 2.65 0.70
C PRO A 70 13.60 3.47 0.07
N LYS A 71 13.52 4.76 0.42
CA LYS A 71 12.55 5.70 -0.15
C LYS A 71 12.62 5.66 -1.69
N GLY A 72 11.46 5.59 -2.33
CA GLY A 72 11.27 5.49 -3.76
C GLY A 72 11.28 4.06 -4.31
N LYS A 73 11.70 3.05 -3.54
CA LYS A 73 11.74 1.67 -4.00
C LYS A 73 10.35 1.03 -3.98
N GLY A 74 10.01 0.38 -5.10
CA GLY A 74 8.79 -0.42 -5.26
C GLY A 74 9.05 -1.92 -5.07
N ILE A 75 8.14 -2.64 -4.40
CA ILE A 75 8.19 -4.10 -4.25
C ILE A 75 6.79 -4.74 -4.38
N ASP A 76 6.78 -6.05 -4.61
CA ASP A 76 5.56 -6.85 -4.61
C ASP A 76 4.99 -7.01 -3.20
N ASN A 77 3.66 -7.05 -3.08
CA ASN A 77 3.02 -7.36 -1.81
C ASN A 77 3.14 -8.86 -1.50
N ALA A 78 3.54 -9.19 -0.26
CA ALA A 78 3.78 -10.58 0.15
C ALA A 78 2.51 -11.46 0.21
N TYR A 79 1.32 -10.84 0.31
CA TYR A 79 0.05 -11.54 0.50
C TYR A 79 -0.79 -11.64 -0.78
N THR A 80 -0.53 -10.78 -1.76
CA THR A 80 -1.29 -10.78 -3.01
C THR A 80 -0.49 -10.25 -4.18
N SER A 81 -0.58 -10.92 -5.33
CA SER A 81 0.01 -10.46 -6.59
C SER A 81 -0.67 -9.22 -7.18
N ARG A 82 -1.85 -8.83 -6.66
CA ARG A 82 -2.59 -7.65 -7.13
C ARG A 82 -2.11 -6.34 -6.51
N ALA A 83 -1.27 -6.41 -5.48
CA ALA A 83 -0.79 -5.22 -4.79
C ALA A 83 0.72 -5.04 -4.97
N ARG A 84 1.10 -3.78 -5.08
CA ARG A 84 2.48 -3.31 -5.14
C ARG A 84 2.66 -2.25 -4.06
N MET A 85 3.85 -2.16 -3.49
CA MET A 85 4.15 -1.24 -2.40
C MET A 85 5.27 -0.31 -2.83
N ILE A 86 5.18 0.98 -2.50
CA ILE A 86 6.25 1.97 -2.72
C ILE A 86 6.57 2.62 -1.38
N ALA A 87 7.82 2.59 -0.97
CA ALA A 87 8.29 3.38 0.18
C ALA A 87 8.27 4.87 -0.20
N VAL A 88 7.35 5.64 0.39
CA VAL A 88 7.35 7.11 0.26
C VAL A 88 8.25 7.77 1.30
N GLU A 89 8.48 7.10 2.42
CA GLU A 89 9.50 7.43 3.41
C GLU A 89 10.09 6.15 4.00
N SER A 90 11.27 6.27 4.62
CA SER A 90 11.96 5.14 5.25
C SER A 90 12.63 5.54 6.55
N GLY A 91 12.67 4.61 7.51
CA GLY A 91 13.36 4.78 8.79
C GLY A 91 12.68 5.78 9.73
N SER A 92 13.35 6.09 10.83
CA SER A 92 12.82 6.90 11.93
C SER A 92 13.27 8.36 11.94
N GLU A 93 14.14 8.79 11.02
CA GLU A 93 14.75 10.13 11.02
C GLU A 93 13.74 11.29 10.97
N LYS A 94 12.57 11.04 10.36
CA LYS A 94 11.47 12.00 10.23
C LYS A 94 10.28 11.68 11.13
N ALA A 95 10.39 10.71 12.04
CA ALA A 95 9.36 10.45 13.05
C ALA A 95 9.15 11.71 13.92
N GLY A 96 7.90 11.94 14.33
CA GLY A 96 7.44 13.11 15.07
C GLY A 96 7.32 14.39 14.24
N LYS A 97 7.65 14.35 12.93
CA LYS A 97 7.59 15.53 12.04
C LYS A 97 6.50 15.38 11.00
N TRP A 98 5.84 16.48 10.67
CA TRP A 98 4.95 16.55 9.52
C TRP A 98 5.77 16.49 8.23
N VAL A 99 5.53 15.45 7.44
CA VAL A 99 6.10 15.28 6.10
C VAL A 99 4.98 15.43 5.06
N LYS A 100 5.19 16.28 4.06
CA LYS A 100 4.33 16.38 2.88
C LYS A 100 4.83 15.36 1.85
N GLU A 101 3.90 14.54 1.34
CA GLU A 101 4.18 13.58 0.28
C GLU A 101 3.24 13.82 -0.90
N GLU A 102 3.79 13.75 -2.10
CA GLU A 102 3.07 13.93 -3.36
C GLU A 102 3.54 12.87 -4.35
N ARG A 103 2.58 12.21 -5.01
CA ARG A 103 2.85 11.09 -5.92
C ARG A 103 2.03 11.19 -7.18
N ASN A 104 2.66 10.90 -8.31
CA ASN A 104 1.97 10.69 -9.57
C ASN A 104 1.53 9.22 -9.66
N ILE A 105 0.29 8.97 -9.23
CA ILE A 105 -0.31 7.63 -9.17
C ILE A 105 -0.30 6.93 -10.54
N TYR A 106 -0.52 7.68 -11.62
CA TYR A 106 -0.53 7.13 -12.98
C TYR A 106 0.86 6.61 -13.39
N LYS A 107 1.90 7.43 -13.20
CA LYS A 107 3.30 7.03 -13.49
C LYS A 107 3.76 5.88 -12.61
N ASP A 108 3.37 5.90 -11.34
CA ASP A 108 3.66 4.81 -10.41
C ASP A 108 3.01 3.50 -10.87
N TYR A 109 1.75 3.55 -11.31
CA TYR A 109 1.06 2.38 -11.83
C TYR A 109 1.75 1.81 -13.07
N LEU A 110 2.06 2.65 -14.06
CA LEU A 110 2.78 2.23 -15.26
C LEU A 110 4.11 1.56 -14.93
N THR A 111 4.87 2.14 -13.99
CA THR A 111 6.18 1.61 -13.59
C THR A 111 6.04 0.25 -12.88
N LEU A 112 5.03 0.08 -12.05
CA LEU A 112 4.84 -1.11 -11.22
C LEU A 112 4.16 -2.28 -11.94
N PHE A 113 3.24 -1.97 -12.86
CA PHE A 113 2.39 -2.98 -13.51
C PHE A 113 2.64 -3.11 -15.02
N GLY A 114 3.29 -2.13 -15.66
CA GLY A 114 3.61 -2.17 -17.08
C GLY A 114 2.41 -2.06 -18.03
N GLU A 115 1.23 -1.68 -17.52
CA GLU A 115 -0.01 -1.53 -18.29
C GLU A 115 -0.77 -0.27 -17.86
N GLU A 116 -1.69 0.20 -18.70
CA GLU A 116 -2.56 1.34 -18.38
C GLU A 116 -3.44 1.07 -17.15
N PRO A 117 -3.49 1.99 -16.15
CA PRO A 117 -4.36 1.82 -15.01
C PRO A 117 -5.84 1.85 -15.43
N PRO A 118 -6.68 0.97 -14.87
CA PRO A 118 -8.12 1.15 -14.96
C PRO A 118 -8.55 2.33 -14.07
N LYS A 119 -9.86 2.62 -14.02
CA LYS A 119 -10.37 3.72 -13.20
C LYS A 119 -9.98 3.53 -11.72
N ALA A 120 -9.32 4.53 -11.15
CA ALA A 120 -9.06 4.56 -9.72
C ALA A 120 -10.39 4.67 -8.95
N MET A 121 -10.54 3.85 -7.91
CA MET A 121 -11.77 3.75 -7.12
C MET A 121 -11.79 4.74 -5.95
N GLY A 122 -10.65 4.87 -5.27
CA GLY A 122 -10.57 5.61 -4.02
C GLY A 122 -9.27 5.38 -3.27
N VAL A 123 -9.08 6.24 -2.25
CA VAL A 123 -7.96 6.20 -1.33
C VAL A 123 -8.43 5.59 -0.01
N ALA A 124 -7.65 4.66 0.54
CA ALA A 124 -7.84 4.18 1.91
C ALA A 124 -6.56 4.43 2.72
N ILE A 125 -6.69 4.61 4.02
CA ILE A 125 -5.57 4.87 4.92
C ILE A 125 -5.62 3.83 6.02
N MET A 126 -4.47 3.28 6.37
CA MET A 126 -4.34 2.30 7.43
C MET A 126 -3.06 2.54 8.21
N THR A 127 -3.20 2.50 9.53
CA THR A 127 -2.09 2.36 10.47
C THR A 127 -2.17 0.93 11.01
N ASP A 128 -1.12 0.16 10.81
CA ASP A 128 -1.08 -1.28 11.08
C ASP A 128 0.00 -1.54 12.14
N THR A 129 -0.33 -2.25 13.22
CA THR A 129 0.57 -2.54 14.36
C THR A 129 0.61 -4.03 14.72
N ASP A 130 0.00 -4.84 13.87
CA ASP A 130 -0.37 -6.23 14.10
C ASP A 130 0.82 -7.19 14.21
N ASP A 131 1.99 -6.84 13.69
CA ASP A 131 3.15 -7.76 13.72
C ASP A 131 4.13 -7.58 14.90
N THR A 132 3.97 -6.58 15.79
CA THR A 132 5.02 -6.29 16.78
C THR A 132 4.61 -6.29 18.27
N LYS A 133 3.32 -6.41 18.63
CA LYS A 133 2.83 -6.05 19.99
C LYS A 133 3.19 -4.61 20.40
N GLU A 134 3.62 -3.77 19.47
CA GLU A 134 3.96 -2.38 19.72
C GLU A 134 2.76 -1.47 19.43
N ARG A 135 2.90 -0.20 19.78
CA ARG A 135 1.91 0.84 19.53
C ARG A 135 2.52 1.84 18.54
N ALA A 136 1.85 2.04 17.41
CA ALA A 136 2.14 3.13 16.48
C ALA A 136 0.98 4.12 16.47
N VAL A 137 1.32 5.41 16.45
CA VAL A 137 0.34 6.48 16.20
C VAL A 137 0.76 7.20 14.94
N ALA A 138 -0.18 7.38 14.03
CA ALA A 138 0.03 8.09 12.78
C ALA A 138 -1.00 9.20 12.62
N HIS A 139 -0.51 10.37 12.25
CA HIS A 139 -1.33 11.54 11.96
C HIS A 139 -1.35 11.81 10.45
N TYR A 140 -2.56 12.03 9.94
CA TYR A 140 -2.84 12.31 8.54
C TYR A 140 -3.63 13.61 8.45
N ALA A 141 -3.29 14.45 7.48
CA ALA A 141 -3.94 15.72 7.21
C ALA A 141 -3.83 16.02 5.71
N ASP A 142 -4.73 16.88 5.22
CA ASP A 142 -4.69 17.48 3.89
C ASP A 142 -4.54 16.46 2.74
N ILE A 143 -5.28 15.35 2.83
CA ILE A 143 -5.26 14.30 1.80
C ILE A 143 -6.20 14.69 0.67
N SER A 144 -5.62 14.89 -0.51
CA SER A 144 -6.34 15.21 -1.74
C SER A 144 -5.93 14.28 -2.87
N LEU A 145 -6.91 13.87 -3.67
CA LEU A 145 -6.69 13.23 -4.98
C LEU A 145 -7.09 14.22 -6.06
N CYS A 146 -6.11 14.72 -6.81
CA CYS A 146 -6.30 15.75 -7.81
C CYS A 146 -5.94 15.25 -9.21
N ARG A 147 -6.54 15.86 -10.23
CA ARG A 147 -6.14 15.73 -11.63
C ARG A 147 -5.56 17.07 -12.05
N GLU A 148 -4.30 17.08 -12.47
CA GLU A 148 -3.68 18.23 -13.14
C GLU A 148 -4.05 18.26 -14.63
#